data_AF-A0A9W9MA92-F1
#
_entry.id   AF-A0A9W9MA92-F1
#
_cell.length_a   1.000
_cell.length_b   1.000
_cell.length_c   1.000
_cell.angle_alpha   90.00
_cell.angle_beta   90.00
_cell.angle_gamma   90.00
#
_symmetry.space_group_name_H-M   'P 1'
#
loop_
_entity.id
_entity.type
_entity.pdbx_description
1 polymer ?
#
loop_
_entity_poly.entity_id
_entity_poly.type
_entity_poly.pdbx_seq_one_letter_code
_entity_poly.pdbx_strand_id
1 'polypeptide(L)'
;MGGPYAPHTAALGGRPTKDLDVPICAVFLVLFAAAGASHMTLFIRNRKRGHKFIPSAVSFGFCMSRVIANAIRISWAHYPANISLAIAAQIFVAAGVLLLFILNLLYAQRMLRAAFPTFGWSRPLSWTFKALYVVVVITIIMLITVVIQSMYSLNANTHRIDRDVELYGLTYFAIVSFLPIPIVLLILILTRFRSVEHPGAGSWHTRAFIILLVGSLLCLGASFRAGTSWMDPRPLTNPAWYQSKACFYVFDFAIDWTVVMIFLVTRQDKRMWVPDGSSKVRHYRIGAVEGDEKTEVAAPFPEQSQVIVAAWNRQEKEEAMQLA
;
A
#
# COMPACT_ATOMS: atom_id res chain seq x y z
N MET A 1 15.56 13.20 33.03
CA MET A 1 15.73 12.94 31.59
C MET A 1 16.05 14.26 30.92
N GLY A 2 17.22 14.40 30.29
CA GLY A 2 17.55 15.55 29.45
C GLY A 2 17.40 15.18 27.98
N GLY A 3 16.94 16.11 27.14
CA GLY A 3 16.69 15.93 25.71
C GLY A 3 15.40 16.64 25.25
N PRO A 4 15.19 16.82 23.94
CA PRO A 4 15.94 16.26 22.82
C PRO A 4 17.24 17.02 22.49
N TYR A 5 18.25 16.31 21.97
CA TYR A 5 19.55 16.81 21.52
C TYR A 5 19.57 16.99 20.00
N ALA A 6 20.29 18.00 19.51
CA ALA A 6 20.40 18.25 18.08
C ALA A 6 21.36 17.23 17.43
N PRO A 7 21.02 16.66 16.25
CA PRO A 7 21.93 15.77 15.54
C PRO A 7 23.19 16.52 15.08
N HIS A 8 24.34 15.85 15.14
CA HIS A 8 25.62 16.39 14.65
C HIS A 8 25.89 16.09 13.17
N THR A 9 25.09 15.22 12.57
CA THR A 9 25.22 14.75 11.20
C THR A 9 24.24 15.48 10.27
N ALA A 10 24.64 15.66 9.01
CA ALA A 10 23.79 16.20 7.97
C ALA A 10 22.70 15.19 7.60
N ALA A 11 21.43 15.63 7.66
CA ALA A 11 20.29 14.88 7.18
C ALA A 11 19.95 15.27 5.73
N LEU A 12 19.28 14.38 4.99
CA LEU A 12 18.75 14.67 3.66
C LEU A 12 17.82 15.90 3.71
N GLY A 13 18.10 16.89 2.87
CA GLY A 13 17.34 18.14 2.83
C GLY A 13 17.72 19.15 3.92
N GLY A 14 18.67 18.81 4.80
CA GLY A 14 19.26 19.69 5.80
C GLY A 14 18.25 20.44 6.66
N ARG A 15 18.71 21.56 7.24
CA ARG A 15 17.88 22.48 8.01
C ARG A 15 17.04 23.36 7.06
N PRO A 16 15.72 23.44 7.23
CA PRO A 16 14.87 24.23 6.35
C PRO A 16 15.13 25.73 6.52
N THR A 17 14.97 26.50 5.45
CA THR A 17 15.11 27.96 5.41
C THR A 17 13.82 28.60 4.92
N LYS A 18 13.52 29.80 5.41
CA LYS A 18 12.28 30.52 5.07
C LYS A 18 12.17 30.80 3.57
N ASP A 19 13.24 31.30 2.97
CA ASP A 19 13.20 31.80 1.59
C ASP A 19 13.03 30.69 0.54
N LEU A 20 13.39 29.46 0.89
CA LEU A 20 13.36 28.32 -0.05
C LEU A 20 12.31 27.26 0.35
N ASP A 21 12.35 26.77 1.58
CA ASP A 21 11.51 25.63 1.97
C ASP A 21 10.04 26.03 2.14
N VAL A 22 9.75 27.24 2.62
CA VAL A 22 8.36 27.70 2.81
C VAL A 22 7.57 27.74 1.50
N PRO A 23 8.03 28.42 0.43
CA PRO A 23 7.27 28.45 -0.82
C PRO A 23 7.12 27.05 -1.45
N ILE A 24 8.18 26.24 -1.45
CA ILE A 24 8.13 24.88 -2.01
C ILE A 24 7.15 23.98 -1.23
N CYS A 25 7.25 23.97 0.10
CA CYS A 25 6.35 23.19 0.95
C CYS A 25 4.90 23.68 0.83
N ALA A 26 4.65 24.98 0.70
CA ALA A 26 3.31 25.52 0.52
C ALA A 26 2.65 25.01 -0.78
N VAL A 27 3.41 24.97 -1.88
CA VAL A 27 2.93 24.40 -3.14
C VAL A 27 2.62 22.92 -2.97
N PHE A 28 3.55 22.11 -2.45
CA PHE A 28 3.28 20.68 -2.22
C PHE A 28 2.11 20.43 -1.27
N LEU A 29 1.96 21.26 -0.24
CA LEU A 29 0.83 21.19 0.70
C LEU A 29 -0.50 21.34 -0.04
N VAL A 30 -0.65 22.38 -0.86
CA VAL A 30 -1.87 22.61 -1.65
C VAL A 30 -2.11 21.46 -2.64
N LEU A 31 -1.07 21.01 -3.33
CA LEU A 31 -1.14 19.90 -4.27
C LEU A 31 -1.63 18.62 -3.59
N PHE A 32 -1.01 18.19 -2.48
CA PHE A 32 -1.42 17.00 -1.75
C PHE A 32 -2.81 17.17 -1.11
N ALA A 33 -3.18 18.36 -0.64
CA ALA A 33 -4.54 18.60 -0.14
C ALA A 33 -5.59 18.39 -1.24
N ALA A 34 -5.36 18.93 -2.44
CA ALA A 34 -6.25 18.77 -3.59
C ALA A 34 -6.32 17.30 -4.07
N ALA A 35 -5.18 16.60 -4.11
CA ALA A 35 -5.13 15.19 -4.44
C ALA A 35 -5.85 14.32 -3.40
N GLY A 36 -5.67 14.63 -2.13
CA GLY A 36 -6.37 13.98 -1.02
C GLY A 36 -7.88 14.15 -1.14
N ALA A 37 -8.35 15.38 -1.33
CA ALA A 37 -9.76 15.66 -1.56
C ALA A 37 -10.33 14.89 -2.76
N SER A 38 -9.55 14.76 -3.83
CA SER A 38 -9.92 13.98 -5.02
C SER A 38 -10.04 12.48 -4.72
N HIS A 39 -9.05 11.88 -4.05
CA HIS A 39 -9.08 10.47 -3.64
C HIS A 39 -10.22 10.16 -2.66
N MET A 40 -10.49 11.05 -1.71
CA MET A 40 -11.62 10.93 -0.79
C MET A 40 -12.96 11.02 -1.53
N THR A 41 -13.09 11.97 -2.46
CA THR A 41 -14.28 12.12 -3.29
C THR A 41 -14.55 10.86 -4.11
N LEU A 42 -13.50 10.27 -4.71
CA LEU A 42 -13.61 9.00 -5.43
C LEU A 42 -14.05 7.86 -4.50
N PHE A 43 -13.44 7.77 -3.32
CA PHE A 43 -13.79 6.74 -2.35
C PHE A 43 -15.26 6.81 -1.92
N ILE A 44 -15.75 8.01 -1.58
CA ILE A 44 -17.14 8.23 -1.19
C ILE A 44 -18.09 7.88 -2.35
N ARG A 45 -17.79 8.37 -3.57
CA ARG A 45 -18.63 8.10 -4.75
C ARG A 45 -18.69 6.62 -5.10
N ASN A 46 -17.57 5.92 -5.02
CA ASN A 46 -17.51 4.48 -5.29
C ASN A 46 -18.24 3.68 -4.21
N ARG A 47 -18.05 4.02 -2.93
CA ARG A 47 -18.78 3.40 -1.82
C ARG A 47 -20.29 3.58 -1.96
N LYS A 48 -20.77 4.77 -2.34
CA LYS A 48 -22.20 5.04 -2.60
C LYS A 48 -22.79 4.18 -3.73
N ARG A 49 -21.96 3.63 -4.61
CA ARG A 49 -22.35 2.72 -5.70
C ARG A 49 -22.10 1.25 -5.38
N GLY A 50 -21.84 0.90 -4.11
CA GLY A 50 -21.49 -0.47 -3.70
C GLY A 50 -20.07 -0.91 -4.10
N HIS A 51 -19.26 -0.02 -4.69
CA HIS A 51 -17.90 -0.33 -5.14
C HIS A 51 -16.88 0.06 -4.06
N LYS A 52 -16.70 -0.78 -3.03
CA LYS A 52 -15.72 -0.49 -1.97
C LYS A 52 -14.29 -0.64 -2.49
N PHE A 53 -13.56 0.47 -2.57
CA PHE A 53 -12.15 0.48 -2.98
C PHE A 53 -11.26 1.13 -1.92
N ILE A 54 -10.87 0.32 -0.92
CA ILE A 54 -10.00 0.73 0.21
C ILE A 54 -8.70 1.43 -0.24
N PRO A 55 -8.02 1.04 -1.34
CA PRO A 55 -6.79 1.71 -1.74
C PRO A 55 -6.93 3.23 -1.97
N SER A 56 -8.09 3.73 -2.42
CA SER A 56 -8.33 5.19 -2.50
C SER A 56 -8.35 5.88 -1.14
N ALA A 57 -8.89 5.23 -0.10
CA ALA A 57 -8.86 5.77 1.26
C ALA A 57 -7.43 5.79 1.82
N VAL A 58 -6.61 4.79 1.49
CA VAL A 58 -5.18 4.77 1.86
C VAL A 58 -4.41 5.88 1.13
N SER A 59 -4.68 6.10 -0.16
CA SER A 59 -4.09 7.23 -0.91
C SER A 59 -4.51 8.59 -0.34
N PHE A 60 -5.74 8.74 0.15
CA PHE A 60 -6.14 9.93 0.92
C PHE A 60 -5.31 10.08 2.20
N GLY A 61 -5.19 9.02 3.02
CA GLY A 61 -4.39 9.06 4.25
C GLY A 61 -2.92 9.44 3.98
N PHE A 62 -2.35 8.91 2.88
CA PHE A 62 -1.04 9.31 2.39
C PHE A 62 -0.96 10.81 2.04
N CYS A 63 -1.95 11.35 1.33
CA CYS A 63 -1.98 12.78 1.02
C CYS A 63 -2.04 13.63 2.29
N MET A 64 -2.82 13.21 3.30
CA MET A 64 -2.90 13.93 4.58
C MET A 64 -1.59 13.86 5.36
N SER A 65 -0.88 12.73 5.35
CA SER A 65 0.45 12.66 5.98
C SER A 65 1.45 13.59 5.30
N ARG A 66 1.39 13.74 3.97
CA ARG A 66 2.22 14.71 3.22
C ARG A 66 1.82 16.17 3.48
N VAL A 67 0.54 16.48 3.66
CA VAL A 67 0.09 17.81 4.10
C VAL A 67 0.70 18.15 5.47
N ILE A 68 0.62 17.22 6.42
CA ILE A 68 1.20 17.39 7.76
C ILE A 68 2.72 17.53 7.69
N ALA A 69 3.40 16.70 6.90
CA ALA A 69 4.85 16.77 6.70
C ALA A 69 5.29 18.16 6.22
N ASN A 70 4.61 18.71 5.20
CA ASN A 70 4.90 20.04 4.69
C ASN A 70 4.58 21.14 5.72
N ALA A 71 3.46 21.05 6.42
CA ALA A 71 3.09 22.02 7.46
C ALA A 71 4.12 22.06 8.60
N ILE A 72 4.57 20.90 9.08
CA ILE A 72 5.61 20.80 10.11
C ILE A 72 6.94 21.33 9.57
N ARG A 73 7.31 21.04 8.31
CA ARG A 73 8.54 21.55 7.71
C ARG A 73 8.53 23.07 7.55
N ILE A 74 7.39 23.68 7.21
CA ILE A 74 7.19 25.14 7.20
C ILE A 74 7.38 25.70 8.61
N SER A 75 6.74 25.09 9.62
CA SER A 75 6.90 25.50 11.02
C SER A 75 8.36 25.39 11.48
N TRP A 76 9.07 24.33 11.10
CA TRP A 76 10.48 24.15 11.42
C TRP A 76 11.36 25.23 10.76
N ALA A 77 11.02 25.70 9.56
CA ALA A 77 11.72 26.83 8.92
C ALA A 77 11.58 28.13 9.72
N HIS A 78 10.48 28.33 10.44
CA HIS A 78 10.24 29.50 11.29
C HIS A 78 10.87 29.35 12.69
N TYR A 79 10.90 28.13 13.21
CA TYR A 79 11.45 27.80 14.54
C TYR A 79 12.59 26.78 14.41
N PRO A 80 13.71 27.16 13.79
CA PRO A 80 14.71 26.19 13.34
C PRO A 80 15.51 25.57 14.50
N ALA A 81 15.42 26.13 15.70
CA ALA A 81 16.03 25.59 16.93
C ALA A 81 15.12 24.60 17.68
N ASN A 82 13.85 24.47 17.29
CA ASN A 82 12.93 23.54 17.92
C ASN A 82 13.16 22.12 17.38
N ILE A 83 13.81 21.29 18.18
CA ILE A 83 14.20 19.92 17.80
C ILE A 83 12.97 19.01 17.69
N SER A 84 11.92 19.23 18.48
CA SER A 84 10.68 18.44 18.38
C SER A 84 10.01 18.59 17.00
N LEU A 85 10.04 19.80 16.42
CA LEU A 85 9.59 20.01 15.04
C LEU A 85 10.48 19.29 14.03
N ALA A 86 11.80 19.27 14.23
CA ALA A 86 12.74 18.55 13.38
C ALA A 86 12.50 17.04 13.39
N ILE A 87 12.24 16.46 14.56
CA ILE A 87 11.92 15.04 14.73
C ILE A 87 10.61 14.71 14.03
N ALA A 88 9.56 15.49 14.30
CA ALA A 88 8.25 15.27 13.70
C ALA A 88 8.30 15.38 12.16
N ALA A 89 9.05 16.36 11.62
CA ALA A 89 9.23 16.50 10.18
C ALA A 89 9.86 15.25 9.56
N GLN A 90 10.93 14.73 10.17
CA GLN A 90 11.63 13.54 9.67
C GLN A 90 10.74 12.29 9.69
N ILE A 91 9.99 12.09 10.79
CA ILE A 91 9.07 10.96 10.91
C ILE A 91 7.99 10.99 9.81
N PHE A 92 7.31 12.12 9.63
CA PHE A 92 6.25 12.21 8.62
C PHE A 92 6.77 12.09 7.19
N VAL A 93 7.97 12.63 6.90
CA VAL A 93 8.59 12.50 5.57
C VAL A 93 8.95 11.04 5.25
N ALA A 94 9.53 10.33 6.21
CA ALA A 94 9.97 8.95 6.03
C ALA A 94 8.79 7.96 6.04
N ALA A 95 7.85 8.10 6.97
CA ALA A 95 6.75 7.15 7.14
C ALA A 95 5.70 7.22 6.02
N GLY A 96 5.48 8.41 5.43
CA GLY A 96 4.43 8.63 4.44
C GLY A 96 4.54 7.67 3.26
N VAL A 97 5.70 7.60 2.61
CA VAL A 97 5.91 6.84 1.36
C VAL A 97 5.58 5.34 1.48
N LEU A 98 5.63 4.79 2.68
CA LEU A 98 5.48 3.36 2.94
C LEU A 98 4.07 2.87 2.60
N LEU A 99 3.07 3.75 2.71
CA LEU A 99 1.72 3.48 2.24
C LEU A 99 1.69 3.20 0.73
N LEU A 100 2.49 3.92 -0.06
CA LEU A 100 2.58 3.71 -1.51
C LEU A 100 3.26 2.39 -1.86
N PHE A 101 4.27 1.96 -1.09
CA PHE A 101 4.89 0.64 -1.25
C PHE A 101 3.88 -0.48 -1.03
N ILE A 102 3.11 -0.38 0.06
CA ILE A 102 2.05 -1.35 0.37
C ILE A 102 1.00 -1.37 -0.75
N LEU A 103 0.57 -0.21 -1.25
CA LEU A 103 -0.42 -0.14 -2.33
C LEU A 103 0.10 -0.76 -3.63
N ASN A 104 1.33 -0.46 -4.03
CA ASN A 104 1.89 -1.00 -5.27
C ASN A 104 2.10 -2.52 -5.19
N LEU A 105 2.55 -3.02 -4.04
CA LEU A 105 2.67 -4.44 -3.79
C LEU A 105 1.31 -5.14 -3.74
N LEU A 106 0.29 -4.51 -3.14
CA LEU A 106 -1.08 -5.00 -3.16
C LEU A 106 -1.61 -5.12 -4.60
N TYR A 107 -1.31 -4.14 -5.47
CA TYR A 107 -1.70 -4.19 -6.88
C TYR A 107 -0.99 -5.32 -7.63
N ALA A 108 0.31 -5.52 -7.41
CA ALA A 108 1.04 -6.66 -7.96
C ALA A 108 0.46 -8.01 -7.48
N GLN A 109 0.13 -8.12 -6.18
CA GLN A 109 -0.51 -9.31 -5.61
C GLN A 109 -1.89 -9.59 -6.23
N ARG A 110 -2.70 -8.55 -6.45
CA ARG A 110 -4.00 -8.68 -7.14
C ARG A 110 -3.84 -9.16 -8.57
N MET A 111 -2.86 -8.62 -9.30
CA MET A 111 -2.53 -9.04 -10.66
C MET A 111 -2.06 -10.50 -10.67
N LEU A 112 -1.23 -10.91 -9.72
CA LEU A 112 -0.76 -12.30 -9.57
C LEU A 112 -1.91 -13.28 -9.35
N ARG A 113 -2.86 -12.93 -8.48
CA ARG A 113 -4.06 -13.73 -8.21
C ARG A 113 -5.02 -13.81 -9.39
N ALA A 114 -5.07 -12.77 -10.22
CA ALA A 114 -5.87 -12.77 -11.44
C ALA A 114 -5.24 -13.65 -12.53
N ALA A 115 -3.90 -13.57 -12.69
CA ALA A 115 -3.16 -14.36 -13.67
C ALA A 115 -3.11 -15.86 -13.34
N PHE A 116 -2.89 -16.20 -12.06
CA PHE A 116 -2.72 -17.58 -11.61
C PHE A 116 -3.60 -17.84 -10.38
N PRO A 117 -4.90 -18.14 -10.53
CA PRO A 117 -5.79 -18.33 -9.38
C PRO A 117 -5.35 -19.47 -8.45
N THR A 118 -4.93 -20.63 -8.99
CA THR A 118 -4.51 -21.78 -8.20
C THR A 118 -3.27 -21.47 -7.35
N PHE A 119 -2.27 -20.82 -7.94
CA PHE A 119 -1.02 -20.46 -7.26
C PHE A 119 -1.16 -19.20 -6.40
N GLY A 120 -1.82 -18.16 -6.93
CA GLY A 120 -2.06 -16.86 -6.29
C GLY A 120 -2.87 -16.93 -5.00
N TRP A 121 -3.75 -17.92 -4.89
CA TRP A 121 -4.53 -18.22 -3.68
C TRP A 121 -3.96 -19.36 -2.83
N SER A 122 -2.79 -19.89 -3.20
CA SER A 122 -2.11 -20.88 -2.38
C SER A 122 -1.83 -20.33 -0.98
N ARG A 123 -1.93 -21.22 0.02
CA ARG A 123 -1.62 -20.89 1.41
C ARG A 123 -0.22 -20.29 1.55
N PRO A 124 0.88 -20.92 1.09
CA PRO A 124 2.23 -20.39 1.30
C PRO A 124 2.37 -18.96 0.80
N LEU A 125 1.97 -18.68 -0.44
CA LEU A 125 2.08 -17.34 -1.03
C LEU A 125 1.26 -16.30 -0.25
N SER A 126 0.05 -16.65 0.18
CA SER A 126 -0.78 -15.75 0.98
C SER A 126 -0.19 -15.46 2.36
N TRP A 127 0.45 -16.44 3.00
CA TRP A 127 1.20 -16.25 4.24
C TRP A 127 2.44 -15.39 4.01
N THR A 128 3.18 -15.58 2.92
CA THR A 128 4.35 -14.76 2.56
C THR A 128 3.99 -13.28 2.44
N PHE A 129 2.95 -12.92 1.68
CA PHE A 129 2.52 -11.52 1.58
C PHE A 129 2.06 -10.95 2.93
N LYS A 130 1.31 -11.73 3.73
CA LYS A 130 0.90 -11.29 5.07
C LYS A 130 2.09 -11.04 5.98
N ALA A 131 3.05 -11.97 6.02
CA ALA A 131 4.29 -11.83 6.79
C ALA A 131 5.06 -10.59 6.34
N LEU A 132 5.18 -10.36 5.03
CA LEU A 132 5.82 -9.17 4.49
C LEU A 132 5.14 -7.88 4.97
N TYR A 133 3.81 -7.77 4.91
CA TYR A 133 3.10 -6.60 5.43
C TYR A 133 3.26 -6.42 6.94
N VAL A 134 3.29 -7.51 7.71
CA VAL A 134 3.53 -7.45 9.16
C VAL A 134 4.95 -6.96 9.45
N VAL A 135 5.96 -7.47 8.75
CA VAL A 135 7.35 -7.02 8.89
C VAL A 135 7.49 -5.55 8.51
N VAL A 136 6.82 -5.06 7.45
CA VAL A 136 6.77 -3.62 7.14
C VAL A 136 6.28 -2.81 8.33
N VAL A 137 5.18 -3.20 8.97
CA VAL A 137 4.64 -2.48 10.14
C VAL A 137 5.60 -2.53 11.32
N ILE A 138 6.21 -3.68 11.61
CA ILE A 138 7.20 -3.83 12.68
C ILE A 138 8.41 -2.93 12.41
N THR A 139 8.93 -2.94 11.19
CA THR A 139 10.05 -2.07 10.78
C THR A 139 9.72 -0.60 10.92
N ILE A 140 8.48 -0.17 10.62
CA ILE A 140 8.04 1.22 10.86
C ILE A 140 8.15 1.58 12.34
N ILE A 141 7.61 0.73 13.22
CA ILE A 141 7.62 0.98 14.66
C ILE A 141 9.06 1.03 15.19
N MET A 142 9.91 0.10 14.76
CA MET A 142 11.33 0.10 15.11
C MET A 142 12.02 1.40 14.65
N LEU A 143 11.82 1.81 13.39
CA LEU A 143 12.44 3.03 12.84
C LEU A 143 12.00 4.30 13.58
N ILE A 144 10.71 4.44 13.87
CA ILE A 144 10.21 5.57 14.67
C ILE A 144 10.86 5.57 16.05
N THR A 145 10.99 4.40 16.66
CA THR A 145 11.57 4.25 18.00
C THR A 145 13.05 4.65 18.02
N VAL A 146 13.86 4.18 17.07
CA VAL A 146 15.30 4.53 17.00
C VAL A 146 15.54 5.98 16.59
N VAL A 147 14.69 6.55 15.74
CA VAL A 147 14.75 7.99 15.41
C VAL A 147 14.48 8.84 16.65
N ILE A 148 13.51 8.46 17.49
CA ILE A 148 13.26 9.17 18.75
C ILE A 148 14.40 8.91 19.74
N GLN A 149 14.81 7.66 19.93
CA GLN A 149 15.86 7.26 20.88
C GLN A 149 17.19 7.96 20.59
N SER A 150 17.58 8.06 19.32
CA SER A 150 18.82 8.73 18.89
C SER A 150 18.83 10.23 19.22
N MET A 151 17.66 10.85 19.45
CA MET A 151 17.57 12.26 19.85
C MET A 151 17.55 12.46 21.36
N TYR A 152 17.36 11.41 22.15
CA TYR A 152 17.31 11.47 23.62
C TYR A 152 18.45 10.70 24.29
N SER A 153 19.30 10.02 23.51
CA SER A 153 20.50 9.35 23.98
C SER A 153 21.75 10.14 23.61
N LEU A 154 22.76 10.08 24.49
CA LEU A 154 24.13 10.54 24.22
C LEU A 154 25.10 9.34 24.18
N ASN A 155 24.60 8.12 24.37
CA ASN A 155 25.43 6.92 24.44
C ASN A 155 25.81 6.46 23.03
N ALA A 156 27.12 6.43 22.75
CA ALA A 156 27.66 5.99 21.46
C ALA A 156 27.23 4.57 21.07
N ASN A 157 27.08 3.64 22.03
CA ASN A 157 26.60 2.29 21.75
C ASN A 157 25.13 2.29 21.32
N THR A 158 24.29 3.14 21.92
CA THR A 158 22.89 3.32 21.52
C THR A 158 22.81 3.87 20.09
N HIS A 159 23.59 4.91 19.78
CA HIS A 159 23.63 5.45 18.41
C HIS A 159 24.11 4.44 17.38
N ARG A 160 25.05 3.55 17.73
CA ARG A 160 25.48 2.46 16.84
C ARG A 160 24.31 1.50 16.53
N ILE A 161 23.58 1.08 17.56
CA ILE A 161 22.43 0.19 17.40
C ILE A 161 21.32 0.87 16.59
N ASP A 162 21.00 2.13 16.91
CA ASP A 162 20.00 2.91 16.19
C ASP A 162 20.35 3.00 14.70
N ARG A 163 21.63 3.26 14.40
CA ARG A 163 22.17 3.31 13.06
C ARG A 163 22.03 1.98 12.31
N ASP A 164 22.35 0.85 12.95
CA ASP A 164 22.21 -0.48 12.37
C ASP A 164 20.74 -0.79 12.03
N VAL A 165 19.81 -0.41 12.91
CA VAL A 165 18.37 -0.56 12.70
C VAL A 165 17.85 0.34 11.58
N GLU A 166 18.33 1.58 11.48
CA GLU A 166 18.01 2.50 10.38
C GLU A 166 18.46 1.94 9.02
N LEU A 167 19.70 1.46 8.95
CA LEU A 167 20.27 0.85 7.74
C LEU A 167 19.47 -0.39 7.32
N TYR A 168 19.16 -1.27 8.26
CA TYR A 168 18.29 -2.42 8.03
C TYR A 168 16.93 -1.97 7.47
N GLY A 169 16.25 -1.05 8.16
CA GLY A 169 14.88 -0.68 7.82
C GLY A 169 14.77 -0.02 6.44
N LEU A 170 15.68 0.88 6.10
CA LEU A 170 15.72 1.53 4.78
C LEU A 170 16.07 0.55 3.67
N THR A 171 17.00 -0.38 3.91
CA THR A 171 17.33 -1.45 2.95
C THR A 171 16.14 -2.38 2.74
N TYR A 172 15.46 -2.77 3.81
CA TYR A 172 14.26 -3.59 3.74
C TYR A 172 13.14 -2.91 2.93
N PHE A 173 12.90 -1.62 3.14
CA PHE A 173 11.92 -0.88 2.36
C PHE A 173 12.30 -0.74 0.88
N ALA A 174 13.60 -0.58 0.57
CA ALA A 174 14.07 -0.62 -0.82
C ALA A 174 13.75 -1.96 -1.48
N ILE A 175 14.00 -3.09 -0.79
CA ILE A 175 13.64 -4.43 -1.27
C ILE A 175 12.12 -4.54 -1.49
N VAL A 176 11.31 -4.12 -0.51
CA VAL A 176 9.84 -4.18 -0.62
C VAL A 176 9.32 -3.33 -1.78
N SER A 177 9.89 -2.14 -2.01
CA SER A 177 9.53 -1.27 -3.13
C SER A 177 9.91 -1.85 -4.49
N PHE A 178 10.95 -2.69 -4.54
CA PHE A 178 11.41 -3.37 -5.75
C PHE A 178 10.53 -4.56 -6.12
N LEU A 179 10.03 -5.34 -5.15
CA LEU A 179 9.28 -6.60 -5.36
C LEU A 179 8.13 -6.56 -6.39
N PRO A 180 7.30 -5.49 -6.51
CA PRO A 180 6.27 -5.43 -7.53
C PRO A 180 6.81 -5.60 -8.95
N ILE A 181 8.05 -5.15 -9.22
CA ILE A 181 8.67 -5.18 -10.54
C ILE A 181 8.90 -6.63 -11.03
N PRO A 182 9.73 -7.47 -10.36
CA PRO A 182 9.94 -8.84 -10.80
C PRO A 182 8.66 -9.68 -10.77
N ILE A 183 7.74 -9.43 -9.83
CA ILE A 183 6.44 -10.13 -9.80
C ILE A 183 5.65 -9.85 -11.07
N VAL A 184 5.49 -8.58 -11.46
CA VAL A 184 4.72 -8.22 -12.66
C VAL A 184 5.43 -8.64 -13.95
N LEU A 185 6.75 -8.52 -14.03
CA LEU A 185 7.50 -9.01 -15.20
C LEU A 185 7.34 -10.51 -15.38
N LEU A 186 7.45 -11.29 -14.30
CA LEU A 186 7.22 -12.74 -14.34
C LEU A 186 5.80 -13.07 -14.79
N ILE A 187 4.80 -12.34 -14.28
CA ILE A 187 3.41 -12.51 -14.72
C ILE A 187 3.27 -12.26 -16.22
N LEU A 188 3.85 -11.18 -16.77
CA LEU A 188 3.78 -10.87 -18.19
C LEU A 188 4.43 -11.96 -19.06
N ILE A 189 5.59 -12.47 -18.64
CA ILE A 189 6.29 -13.55 -19.35
C ILE A 189 5.44 -14.83 -19.37
N LEU A 190 4.88 -15.21 -18.22
CA LEU A 190 4.12 -16.46 -18.08
C LEU A 190 2.71 -16.38 -18.69
N THR A 191 2.09 -15.20 -18.71
CA THR A 191 0.74 -15.00 -19.29
C THR A 191 0.74 -14.80 -20.79
N ARG A 192 1.90 -14.62 -21.44
CA ARG A 192 2.04 -14.60 -22.90
C ARG A 192 1.40 -15.83 -23.58
N PHE A 193 1.30 -16.94 -22.85
CA PHE A 193 0.79 -18.22 -23.35
C PHE A 193 -0.63 -18.55 -22.88
N ARG A 194 -1.34 -17.63 -22.20
CA ARG A 194 -2.64 -17.93 -21.59
C ARG A 194 -3.61 -16.76 -21.64
N SER A 195 -4.86 -17.02 -22.01
CA SER A 195 -5.98 -16.09 -21.86
C SER A 195 -6.28 -15.87 -20.37
N VAL A 196 -6.17 -14.63 -19.88
CA VAL A 196 -6.43 -14.25 -18.49
C VAL A 196 -7.84 -13.66 -18.39
N GLU A 197 -8.73 -14.24 -17.56
CA GLU A 197 -10.03 -13.64 -17.25
C GLU A 197 -9.84 -12.33 -16.46
N HIS A 198 -10.50 -11.25 -16.88
CA HIS A 198 -10.22 -9.88 -16.39
C HIS A 198 -11.30 -9.34 -15.44
N PRO A 199 -11.11 -9.40 -14.11
CA PRO A 199 -11.91 -8.57 -13.22
C PRO A 199 -11.44 -7.11 -13.32
N GLY A 200 -12.33 -6.19 -13.70
CA GLY A 200 -12.07 -4.73 -13.73
C GLY A 200 -11.93 -4.12 -15.14
N ALA A 201 -11.85 -2.79 -15.23
CA ALA A 201 -11.80 -2.06 -16.50
C ALA A 201 -10.38 -1.93 -17.10
N GLY A 202 -10.27 -1.96 -18.43
CA GLY A 202 -9.04 -1.66 -19.18
C GLY A 202 -8.10 -2.84 -19.42
N SER A 203 -7.18 -2.66 -20.38
CA SER A 203 -6.23 -3.67 -20.85
C SER A 203 -5.27 -4.15 -19.76
N TRP A 204 -4.98 -5.46 -19.78
CA TRP A 204 -4.01 -6.14 -18.93
C TRP A 204 -2.63 -5.48 -18.93
N HIS A 205 -2.12 -5.17 -20.12
CA HIS A 205 -0.82 -4.54 -20.31
C HIS A 205 -0.77 -3.13 -19.71
N THR A 206 -1.87 -2.38 -19.76
CA THR A 206 -1.93 -1.06 -19.12
C THR A 206 -1.82 -1.17 -17.60
N ARG A 207 -2.46 -2.16 -16.98
CA ARG A 207 -2.35 -2.38 -15.52
C ARG A 207 -0.93 -2.75 -15.14
N ALA A 208 -0.32 -3.66 -15.89
CA ALA A 208 1.07 -4.04 -15.71
C ALA A 208 2.01 -2.84 -15.84
N PHE A 209 1.85 -2.05 -16.89
CA PHE A 209 2.63 -0.83 -17.12
C PHE A 209 2.50 0.16 -15.97
N ILE A 210 1.29 0.40 -15.46
CA ILE A 210 1.07 1.29 -14.31
C ILE A 210 1.81 0.78 -13.06
N ILE A 211 1.69 -0.51 -12.73
CA ILE A 211 2.37 -1.10 -11.56
C ILE A 211 3.89 -1.04 -11.72
N LEU A 212 4.41 -1.29 -12.92
CA LEU A 212 5.85 -1.21 -13.22
C LEU A 212 6.34 0.24 -13.13
N LEU A 213 5.65 1.19 -13.75
CA LEU A 213 6.01 2.61 -13.70
C LEU A 213 6.03 3.13 -12.26
N VAL A 214 4.97 2.87 -11.50
CA VAL A 214 4.89 3.24 -10.09
C VAL A 214 5.96 2.52 -9.27
N GLY A 215 6.18 1.23 -9.54
CA GLY A 215 7.22 0.43 -8.89
C GLY A 215 8.62 1.01 -9.12
N SER A 216 8.96 1.38 -10.35
CA SER A 216 10.24 1.99 -10.69
C SER A 216 10.44 3.34 -10.00
N LEU A 217 9.42 4.20 -9.97
CA LEU A 217 9.47 5.49 -9.27
C LEU A 217 9.66 5.32 -7.75
N LEU A 218 8.87 4.44 -7.13
CA LEU A 218 8.95 4.15 -5.70
C LEU A 218 10.29 3.49 -5.32
N CYS A 219 10.77 2.56 -6.15
CA CYS A 219 12.07 1.92 -5.98
C CYS A 219 13.20 2.92 -6.11
N LEU A 220 13.15 3.84 -7.08
CA LEU A 220 14.16 4.90 -7.23
C LEU A 220 14.29 5.73 -5.94
N GLY A 221 13.18 6.21 -5.38
CA GLY A 221 13.20 6.98 -4.13
C GLY A 221 13.62 6.17 -2.91
N ALA A 222 13.23 4.90 -2.82
CA ALA A 222 13.64 4.01 -1.73
C ALA A 222 15.13 3.64 -1.80
N SER A 223 15.62 3.27 -2.98
CA SER A 223 17.03 2.97 -3.24
C SER A 223 17.92 4.19 -3.05
N PHE A 224 17.47 5.39 -3.43
CA PHE A 224 18.19 6.63 -3.14
C PHE A 224 18.39 6.80 -1.64
N ARG A 225 17.31 6.72 -0.84
CA ARG A 225 17.40 6.85 0.62
C ARG A 225 18.27 5.77 1.26
N ALA A 226 18.08 4.51 0.88
CA ALA A 226 18.91 3.42 1.37
C ALA A 226 20.39 3.66 1.01
N GLY A 227 20.69 3.96 -0.25
CA GLY A 227 22.04 4.21 -0.73
C GLY A 227 22.72 5.38 -0.03
N THR A 228 22.05 6.53 0.10
CA THR A 228 22.59 7.69 0.81
C THR A 228 22.77 7.40 2.30
N SER A 229 21.89 6.60 2.88
CA SER A 229 22.02 6.19 4.28
C SER A 229 23.17 5.23 4.48
N TRP A 230 23.61 4.43 3.51
CA TRP A 230 24.80 3.58 3.68
C TRP A 230 26.12 4.34 3.59
N MET A 231 26.11 5.60 3.13
CA MET A 231 27.32 6.41 3.07
C MET A 231 27.75 6.89 4.47
N ASP A 232 29.03 7.23 4.59
CA ASP A 232 29.59 7.72 5.84
C ASP A 232 28.87 9.00 6.31
N PRO A 233 28.46 9.07 7.61
CA PRO A 233 27.79 10.25 8.14
C PRO A 233 28.66 11.50 8.00
N ARG A 234 28.16 12.49 7.26
CA ARG A 234 28.82 13.78 7.05
C ARG A 234 28.41 14.78 8.14
N PRO A 235 29.31 15.68 8.58
CA PRO A 235 28.95 16.72 9.53
C PRO A 235 28.03 17.78 8.88
N LEU A 236 27.23 18.46 9.71
CA LEU A 236 26.33 19.55 9.29
C LEU A 236 27.03 20.67 8.49
N THR A 237 28.31 20.93 8.76
CA THR A 237 29.11 21.98 8.11
C THR A 237 29.64 21.59 6.73
N ASN A 238 29.62 20.30 6.38
CA ASN A 238 30.12 19.79 5.11
C ASN A 238 29.20 18.69 4.53
N PRO A 239 27.94 19.04 4.20
CA PRO A 239 26.98 18.09 3.64
C PRO A 239 27.41 17.66 2.24
N ALA A 240 27.09 16.43 1.88
CA ALA A 240 27.31 15.92 0.53
C ALA A 240 26.25 16.45 -0.46
N TRP A 241 26.53 16.34 -1.76
CA TRP A 241 25.62 16.80 -2.82
C TRP A 241 24.22 16.16 -2.74
N TYR A 242 24.16 14.88 -2.35
CA TYR A 242 22.91 14.13 -2.24
C TYR A 242 22.08 14.53 -1.01
N GLN A 243 22.66 15.24 -0.03
CA GLN A 243 21.95 15.78 1.13
C GLN A 243 21.30 17.14 0.83
N SER A 244 21.46 17.65 -0.39
CA SER A 244 20.89 18.93 -0.80
C SER A 244 19.35 18.96 -0.71
N LYS A 245 18.81 20.17 -0.56
CA LYS A 245 17.36 20.41 -0.57
C LYS A 245 16.71 20.00 -1.89
N ALA A 246 17.42 20.14 -3.01
CA ALA A 246 16.95 19.71 -4.32
C ALA A 246 16.70 18.19 -4.34
N CYS A 247 17.67 17.40 -3.90
CA CYS A 247 17.53 15.94 -3.81
C CYS A 247 16.35 15.56 -2.90
N PHE A 248 16.24 16.20 -1.74
CA PHE A 248 15.13 15.97 -0.81
C PHE A 248 13.75 16.17 -1.47
N TYR A 249 13.50 17.33 -2.10
CA TYR A 249 12.20 17.58 -2.72
C TYR A 249 11.92 16.70 -3.93
N VAL A 250 12.95 16.34 -4.71
CA VAL A 250 12.78 15.45 -5.87
C VAL A 250 12.44 14.02 -5.41
N PHE A 251 13.25 13.43 -4.54
CA PHE A 251 13.13 12.01 -4.19
C PHE A 251 12.04 11.72 -3.14
N ASP A 252 11.74 12.66 -2.23
CA ASP A 252 10.73 12.44 -1.17
C ASP A 252 9.37 13.07 -1.46
N PHE A 253 9.27 14.07 -2.34
CA PHE A 253 8.00 14.77 -2.60
C PHE A 253 7.55 14.70 -4.06
N ALA A 254 8.42 14.94 -5.03
CA ALA A 254 8.04 14.95 -6.44
C ALA A 254 7.67 13.55 -6.96
N ILE A 255 8.44 12.52 -6.58
CA ILE A 255 8.12 11.11 -6.86
C ILE A 255 6.75 10.74 -6.28
N ASP A 256 6.56 11.05 -5.00
CA ASP A 256 5.36 10.76 -4.25
C ASP A 256 4.12 11.44 -4.84
N TRP A 257 4.26 12.72 -5.21
CA TRP A 257 3.23 13.47 -5.93
C TRP A 257 2.87 12.79 -7.25
N THR A 258 3.88 12.44 -8.04
CA THR A 258 3.71 11.80 -9.36
C THR A 258 2.96 10.47 -9.22
N VAL A 259 3.31 9.65 -8.24
CA VAL A 259 2.64 8.35 -7.99
C VAL A 259 1.18 8.55 -7.61
N VAL A 260 0.86 9.50 -6.73
CA VAL A 260 -0.53 9.80 -6.34
C VAL A 260 -1.35 10.31 -7.53
N MET A 261 -0.75 11.15 -8.37
CA MET A 261 -1.38 11.61 -9.60
C MET A 261 -1.62 10.47 -10.59
N ILE A 262 -0.67 9.56 -10.76
CA ILE A 262 -0.85 8.35 -11.59
C ILE A 262 -2.05 7.55 -11.07
N PHE A 263 -2.15 7.29 -9.77
CA PHE A 263 -3.28 6.55 -9.20
C PHE A 263 -4.63 7.24 -9.45
N LEU A 264 -4.65 8.57 -9.39
CA LEU A 264 -5.86 9.37 -9.61
C LEU A 264 -6.27 9.40 -11.09
N VAL A 265 -5.36 9.78 -11.98
CA VAL A 265 -5.61 9.97 -13.42
C VAL A 265 -5.91 8.65 -14.11
N THR A 266 -5.16 7.59 -13.78
CA THR A 266 -5.40 6.26 -14.38
C THR A 266 -6.69 5.60 -13.89
N ARG A 267 -7.40 6.22 -12.93
CA ARG A 267 -8.60 5.67 -12.30
C ARG A 267 -8.35 4.26 -11.79
N GLN A 268 -7.30 4.12 -10.97
CA GLN A 268 -6.89 2.84 -10.41
C GLN A 268 -8.02 2.18 -9.60
N ASP A 269 -8.93 3.00 -9.08
CA ASP A 269 -10.18 2.60 -8.44
C ASP A 269 -11.08 1.71 -9.31
N LYS A 270 -11.09 1.90 -10.63
CA LYS A 270 -11.86 1.08 -11.58
C LYS A 270 -11.05 -0.09 -12.14
N ARG A 271 -9.75 0.11 -12.36
CA ARG A 271 -8.87 -0.87 -13.02
C ARG A 271 -8.50 -2.04 -12.10
N MET A 272 -8.35 -1.76 -10.81
CA MET A 272 -7.89 -2.73 -9.81
C MET A 272 -8.96 -3.11 -8.80
N TRP A 273 -10.23 -2.81 -9.08
CA TRP A 273 -11.34 -3.20 -8.22
C TRP A 273 -11.48 -4.72 -8.18
N VAL A 274 -11.80 -5.22 -6.98
CA VAL A 274 -11.98 -6.63 -6.68
C VAL A 274 -13.31 -6.75 -5.91
N PRO A 275 -14.21 -7.68 -6.30
CA PRO A 275 -15.46 -7.90 -5.57
C PRO A 275 -15.21 -8.25 -4.09
N ASP A 276 -16.08 -7.76 -3.20
CA ASP A 276 -15.99 -8.10 -1.77
C ASP A 276 -16.17 -9.61 -1.57
N GLY A 277 -15.47 -10.18 -0.57
CA GLY A 277 -15.53 -11.62 -0.28
C GLY A 277 -14.71 -12.51 -1.20
N SER A 278 -14.04 -11.97 -2.23
CA SER A 278 -13.20 -12.75 -3.17
C SER A 278 -12.11 -13.59 -2.48
N SER A 279 -11.69 -13.19 -1.27
CA SER A 279 -10.73 -13.95 -0.47
C SER A 279 -11.28 -15.20 0.19
N LYS A 280 -12.60 -15.27 0.43
CA LYS A 280 -13.26 -16.46 0.95
C LYS A 280 -13.49 -17.47 -0.17
N VAL A 281 -13.96 -16.99 -1.33
CA VAL A 281 -14.29 -17.83 -2.49
C VAL A 281 -13.09 -18.15 -3.39
N ARG A 282 -11.93 -17.51 -3.17
CA ARG A 282 -10.65 -17.71 -3.90
C ARG A 282 -10.74 -17.52 -5.42
N HIS A 283 -11.66 -16.70 -5.88
CA HIS A 283 -11.79 -16.30 -7.27
C HIS A 283 -12.42 -14.91 -7.36
N TYR A 284 -12.30 -14.25 -8.52
CA TYR A 284 -12.74 -12.86 -8.72
C TYR A 284 -14.08 -12.73 -9.46
N ARG A 285 -14.86 -13.81 -9.61
CA ARG A 285 -16.16 -13.75 -10.30
C ARG A 285 -17.20 -13.07 -9.41
N ILE A 286 -18.02 -12.24 -10.03
CA ILE A 286 -19.20 -11.61 -9.42
C ILE A 286 -20.32 -12.65 -9.47
N GLY A 287 -20.86 -13.07 -8.32
CA GLY A 287 -22.05 -13.94 -8.27
C GLY A 287 -22.07 -15.04 -7.21
N ALA A 288 -20.99 -15.30 -6.47
CA ALA A 288 -20.98 -16.41 -5.49
C ALA A 288 -21.44 -16.03 -4.07
N VAL A 289 -21.86 -14.78 -3.82
CA VAL A 289 -22.15 -14.29 -2.45
C VAL A 289 -23.58 -13.74 -2.29
N GLU A 290 -24.42 -13.81 -3.33
CA GLU A 290 -25.81 -13.30 -3.25
C GLU A 290 -26.87 -14.30 -3.76
N GLY A 291 -26.62 -15.60 -3.59
CA GLY A 291 -27.57 -16.64 -4.00
C GLY A 291 -27.59 -17.94 -3.21
N ASP A 292 -26.70 -18.15 -2.22
CA ASP A 292 -26.55 -19.49 -1.62
C ASP A 292 -26.75 -19.53 -0.10
N GLU A 293 -27.57 -18.63 0.44
CA GLU A 293 -28.02 -18.73 1.84
C GLU A 293 -29.54 -18.75 2.03
N LYS A 294 -30.33 -18.76 0.93
CA LYS A 294 -31.78 -19.05 0.97
C LYS A 294 -32.30 -19.67 -0.33
N THR A 295 -31.72 -20.78 -0.78
CA THR A 295 -32.52 -21.81 -1.44
C THR A 295 -31.86 -23.16 -1.20
N GLU A 296 -32.29 -23.84 -0.15
CA GLU A 296 -32.18 -25.29 -0.10
C GLU A 296 -33.11 -25.83 -1.21
N VAL A 297 -32.66 -25.74 -2.47
CA VAL A 297 -33.25 -26.53 -3.55
C VAL A 297 -32.81 -27.94 -3.23
N ALA A 298 -33.70 -28.69 -2.59
CA ALA A 298 -33.61 -30.12 -2.47
C ALA A 298 -33.09 -30.69 -3.80
N ALA A 299 -31.92 -31.32 -3.74
CA ALA A 299 -31.40 -32.07 -4.88
C ALA A 299 -32.54 -32.98 -5.38
N PRO A 300 -32.79 -33.07 -6.69
CA PRO A 300 -33.80 -33.99 -7.19
C PRO A 300 -33.45 -35.39 -6.68
N PHE A 301 -34.34 -35.94 -5.87
CA PHE A 301 -34.28 -37.32 -5.43
C PHE A 301 -34.04 -38.22 -6.66
N PRO A 302 -33.12 -39.22 -6.59
CA PRO A 302 -32.83 -40.10 -7.71
C PRO A 302 -34.12 -40.65 -8.32
N GLU A 303 -34.23 -40.72 -9.64
CA GLU A 303 -35.45 -41.03 -10.40
C GLU A 303 -36.19 -42.28 -9.90
N GLN A 304 -35.46 -43.29 -9.39
CA GLN A 304 -36.02 -44.48 -8.75
C GLN A 304 -36.81 -44.20 -7.46
N SER A 305 -36.38 -43.24 -6.65
CA SER A 305 -37.06 -42.88 -5.40
C SER A 305 -38.35 -42.06 -5.63
N GLN A 306 -38.45 -41.31 -6.73
CA GLN A 306 -39.70 -40.62 -7.09
C GLN A 306 -40.78 -41.61 -7.54
N VAL A 307 -40.40 -42.68 -8.24
CA VAL A 307 -41.33 -43.77 -8.62
C VAL A 307 -41.82 -44.51 -7.37
N ILE A 308 -40.94 -44.77 -6.40
CA ILE A 308 -41.32 -45.45 -5.15
C ILE A 308 -42.26 -44.58 -4.31
N VAL A 309 -42.01 -43.28 -4.18
CA VAL A 309 -42.88 -42.36 -3.44
C VAL A 309 -44.23 -42.16 -4.16
N ALA A 310 -44.25 -42.13 -5.49
CA ALA A 310 -45.49 -42.05 -6.27
C ALA A 310 -46.30 -43.36 -6.26
N ALA A 311 -45.66 -44.51 -6.06
CA ALA A 311 -46.33 -45.79 -5.85
C ALA A 311 -46.91 -45.88 -4.43
N TRP A 312 -46.14 -45.47 -3.42
CA TRP A 312 -46.56 -45.47 -2.02
C TRP A 312 -47.77 -44.56 -1.76
N ASN A 313 -47.75 -43.33 -2.30
CA ASN A 313 -48.88 -42.40 -2.20
C ASN A 313 -50.14 -42.84 -2.97
N ARG A 314 -50.00 -43.74 -3.96
CA ARG A 314 -51.14 -44.31 -4.69
C ARG A 314 -51.80 -45.41 -3.88
N GLN A 315 -50.99 -46.26 -3.24
CA GLN A 315 -51.45 -47.33 -2.38
C GLN A 315 -52.17 -46.78 -1.13
N GLU A 316 -51.65 -45.73 -0.50
CA GLU A 316 -52.32 -45.05 0.63
C GLU A 316 -53.69 -44.47 0.24
N LYS A 317 -53.82 -43.94 -0.98
CA LYS A 317 -55.09 -43.40 -1.48
C LYS A 317 -56.11 -44.49 -1.81
N GLU A 318 -55.65 -45.64 -2.31
CA GLU A 318 -56.52 -46.79 -2.59
C GLU A 318 -57.00 -47.44 -1.28
N GLU A 319 -56.12 -47.55 -0.28
CA GLU A 319 -56.48 -48.05 1.07
C GLU A 319 -57.45 -47.11 1.79
N ALA A 320 -57.25 -45.79 1.70
CA ALA A 320 -58.17 -44.80 2.26
C ALA A 320 -59.55 -44.78 1.59
N MET A 321 -59.64 -45.21 0.32
CA MET A 321 -60.91 -45.25 -0.43
C MET A 321 -61.68 -46.55 -0.20
N GLN A 322 -61.03 -47.62 0.27
CA GLN A 322 -61.68 -48.89 0.65
C GLN A 322 -62.23 -48.88 2.09
N LEU A 323 -61.82 -47.91 2.91
CA LEU A 323 -62.25 -47.74 4.29
C LEU A 323 -63.33 -46.64 4.48
N ALA A 324 -63.81 -46.04 3.38
CA ALA A 324 -64.90 -45.07 3.33
C ALA A 324 -66.13 -45.66 2.63
#